data_AF-A0A2G1WKD6-F1
#
_entry.id   AF-A0A2G1WKD6-F1
#
_cell.length_a   1.000
_cell.length_b   1.000
_cell.length_c   1.000
_cell.angle_alpha   90.00
_cell.angle_beta   90.00
_cell.angle_gamma   90.00
#
_symmetry.space_group_name_H-M   'P 1'
#
loop_
_entity.id
_entity.type
_entity.pdbx_description
1 polymer ?
#
loop_
_entity_poly.entity_id
_entity_poly.type
_entity_poly.pdbx_seq_one_letter_code
_entity_poly.pdbx_strand_id
1 'polypeptide(L)'
;MNPSDAASALVGSKLRIALLGVLVVGGAVGGAFALGVLGVPSVAAVDNTFGDVTNETTEIETDLVVSNPNPVGIGLDGVSVNYTVSMNDIEMAQGGREGVRVGTGNSTLELETELRNDGIPPWWVSHVRNGERTTVDIDATATSERLGRGVDFSRSREIQTDLLGAFNSDETRPVNADSLLADDPVLYINETRGEWGSVSETETPIEMAFTVYNPNPEPYAVTEIGYDITMNGVKMGSGQTGEGYVISSQSTETVEFTTALQNRRLDDWWVTHLDEDVRGHQVTGLRIEFYAVIEFPGGGEVTVPLDALTYEETIETDIFGEGDDVRNGSDSSGGEADGDNTTDSGTDDESGTDDGSGTDDESGTGDGSGTDDGSGTDDGSGTDDGSGTDDGNGTDDDTQNGSDDDGVLPV
;
A
#
# COMPACT_ATOMS: atom_id res chain seq x y z
N MET A 1 -30.07 88.22 -26.75
CA MET A 1 -30.35 87.52 -28.02
C MET A 1 -29.50 86.26 -28.03
N ASN A 2 -30.10 85.08 -28.21
CA ASN A 2 -29.42 83.81 -28.53
C ASN A 2 -28.77 83.89 -29.94
N PRO A 3 -28.04 82.86 -30.45
CA PRO A 3 -26.96 82.00 -29.90
C PRO A 3 -25.77 81.89 -30.92
N SER A 4 -24.93 80.84 -30.77
CA SER A 4 -24.01 80.15 -31.73
C SER A 4 -22.48 80.42 -31.71
N ASP A 5 -21.78 79.32 -31.38
CA ASP A 5 -20.51 78.77 -31.89
C ASP A 5 -19.12 79.33 -31.51
N ALA A 6 -18.50 78.59 -30.58
CA ALA A 6 -17.20 77.89 -30.65
C ALA A 6 -16.02 78.50 -31.43
N ALA A 7 -14.89 78.72 -30.75
CA ALA A 7 -13.81 77.72 -30.61
C ALA A 7 -12.46 78.34 -30.20
N SER A 8 -11.74 77.61 -29.34
CA SER A 8 -10.27 77.53 -29.21
C SER A 8 -9.50 78.77 -28.69
N ALA A 9 -8.42 78.64 -27.93
CA ALA A 9 -7.73 77.51 -27.32
C ALA A 9 -6.70 78.14 -26.36
N LEU A 10 -6.58 77.62 -25.14
CA LEU A 10 -5.51 78.03 -24.23
C LEU A 10 -5.18 76.88 -23.27
N VAL A 11 -3.88 76.62 -23.17
CA VAL A 11 -3.14 75.99 -22.05
C VAL A 11 -2.86 74.47 -22.12
N GLY A 12 -1.56 74.14 -22.20
CA GLY A 12 -0.94 73.34 -21.14
C GLY A 12 -0.47 71.91 -21.45
N SER A 13 0.40 71.75 -22.45
CA SER A 13 0.91 70.47 -23.00
C SER A 13 1.88 69.63 -22.13
N LYS A 14 1.75 69.55 -20.79
CA LYS A 14 2.63 68.64 -20.00
C LYS A 14 1.92 67.69 -19.02
N LEU A 15 0.64 67.91 -18.72
CA LEU A 15 -0.12 67.01 -17.83
C LEU A 15 -0.81 65.84 -18.57
N ARG A 16 -0.98 65.93 -19.90
CA ARG A 16 -1.67 64.89 -20.68
C ARG A 16 -0.80 63.70 -21.05
N ILE A 17 0.54 63.84 -21.08
CA ILE A 17 1.44 62.73 -21.46
C ILE A 17 1.68 61.77 -20.27
N ALA A 18 1.66 62.27 -19.03
CA ALA A 18 1.75 61.41 -17.84
C ALA A 18 0.45 60.60 -17.62
N LEU A 19 -0.72 61.20 -17.89
CA LEU A 19 -2.00 60.52 -17.72
C LEU A 19 -2.32 59.53 -18.85
N LEU A 20 -1.83 59.79 -20.09
CA LEU A 20 -1.86 58.82 -21.20
C LEU A 20 -0.83 57.70 -21.00
N GLY A 21 0.34 57.95 -20.40
CA GLY A 21 1.31 56.92 -20.07
C GLY A 21 0.79 55.92 -19.03
N VAL A 22 0.08 56.40 -18.00
CA VAL A 22 -0.51 55.54 -16.95
C VAL A 22 -1.75 54.79 -17.45
N LEU A 23 -2.56 55.37 -18.35
CA LEU A 23 -3.69 54.66 -18.98
C LEU A 23 -3.25 53.67 -20.06
N VAL A 24 -2.13 53.90 -20.75
CA VAL A 24 -1.57 52.92 -21.72
C VAL A 24 -0.86 51.78 -20.99
N VAL A 25 -0.22 52.03 -19.84
CA VAL A 25 0.38 50.95 -19.03
C VAL A 25 -0.69 50.19 -18.24
N GLY A 26 -1.70 50.86 -17.66
CA GLY A 26 -2.84 50.20 -17.01
C GLY A 26 -3.78 49.50 -17.99
N GLY A 27 -3.97 50.07 -19.19
CA GLY A 27 -4.76 49.50 -20.28
C GLY A 27 -4.02 48.43 -21.08
N ALA A 28 -2.69 48.40 -21.09
CA ALA A 28 -1.94 47.29 -21.67
C ALA A 28 -1.99 46.07 -20.76
N VAL A 29 -1.92 46.24 -19.44
CA VAL A 29 -2.04 45.13 -18.49
C VAL A 29 -3.49 44.63 -18.41
N GLY A 30 -4.48 45.53 -18.38
CA GLY A 30 -5.91 45.15 -18.39
C GLY A 30 -6.42 44.70 -19.77
N GLY A 31 -5.86 45.24 -20.86
CA GLY A 31 -6.25 44.92 -22.24
C GLY A 31 -5.58 43.67 -22.80
N ALA A 32 -4.34 43.34 -22.40
CA ALA A 32 -3.70 42.08 -22.77
C ALA A 32 -4.43 40.86 -22.20
N PHE A 33 -5.05 41.03 -21.02
CA PHE A 33 -5.86 39.99 -20.39
C PHE A 33 -7.16 39.68 -21.16
N ALA A 34 -7.75 40.68 -21.83
CA ALA A 34 -8.93 40.51 -22.68
C ALA A 34 -8.59 40.05 -24.12
N LEU A 35 -7.31 40.09 -24.51
CA LEU A 35 -6.81 39.72 -25.85
C LEU A 35 -6.13 38.34 -25.90
N GLY A 36 -6.05 37.60 -24.79
CA GLY A 36 -5.51 36.24 -24.75
C GLY A 36 -3.98 36.13 -24.84
N VAL A 37 -3.24 37.20 -24.52
CA VAL A 37 -1.77 37.27 -24.68
C VAL A 37 -0.99 36.84 -23.43
N LEU A 38 -1.65 36.77 -22.26
CA LEU A 38 -1.03 36.32 -21.01
C LEU A 38 -1.66 34.97 -20.60
N GLY A 39 -0.85 33.92 -20.53
CA GLY A 39 -1.28 32.59 -20.13
C GLY A 39 -1.46 32.47 -18.61
N VAL A 40 -2.30 31.54 -18.19
CA VAL A 40 -2.50 31.24 -16.77
C VAL A 40 -1.33 30.36 -16.31
N PRO A 41 -0.61 30.70 -15.23
CA PRO A 41 0.36 29.79 -14.63
C PRO A 41 -0.30 28.47 -14.27
N SER A 42 0.41 27.36 -14.44
CA SER A 42 -0.08 26.03 -14.10
C SER A 42 0.98 25.26 -13.31
N VAL A 43 0.54 24.27 -12.54
CA VAL A 43 1.44 23.28 -11.95
C VAL A 43 1.82 22.29 -13.04
N ALA A 44 3.12 22.11 -13.25
CA ALA A 44 3.67 21.22 -14.27
C ALA A 44 4.06 19.86 -13.69
N ALA A 45 4.55 19.82 -12.45
CA ALA A 45 4.93 18.61 -11.73
C ALA A 45 4.84 18.85 -10.23
N VAL A 46 4.59 17.77 -9.49
CA VAL A 46 4.67 17.71 -8.03
C VAL A 46 5.34 16.39 -7.68
N ASP A 47 6.50 16.51 -7.05
CA ASP A 47 7.30 15.41 -6.54
C ASP A 47 7.30 15.50 -5.01
N ASN A 48 7.10 14.37 -4.33
CA ASN A 48 7.14 14.29 -2.88
C ASN A 48 8.14 13.23 -2.47
N THR A 49 8.89 13.53 -1.42
CA THR A 49 9.78 12.58 -0.75
C THR A 49 9.57 12.68 0.75
N PHE A 50 9.80 11.58 1.46
CA PHE A 50 9.94 11.65 2.92
C PHE A 50 11.32 12.22 3.29
N GLY A 51 11.33 13.13 4.25
CA GLY A 51 12.54 13.74 4.82
C GLY A 51 12.85 13.17 6.21
N ASP A 52 13.27 14.04 7.12
CA ASP A 52 13.58 13.66 8.50
C ASP A 52 12.37 13.02 9.22
N VAL A 53 12.61 11.90 9.91
CA VAL A 53 11.58 11.15 10.64
C VAL A 53 11.87 11.15 12.14
N THR A 54 10.87 11.53 12.93
CA THR A 54 10.91 11.49 14.39
C THR A 54 9.75 10.65 14.92
N ASN A 55 9.67 10.48 16.24
CA ASN A 55 8.56 9.78 16.88
C ASN A 55 7.22 10.54 16.77
N GLU A 56 7.24 11.87 16.64
CA GLU A 56 6.02 12.70 16.62
C GLU A 56 5.63 13.15 15.22
N THR A 57 6.62 13.44 14.38
CA THR A 57 6.42 13.97 13.03
C THR A 57 7.32 13.28 12.00
N THR A 58 6.82 13.24 10.77
CA THR A 58 7.55 12.80 9.57
C THR A 58 7.56 13.97 8.59
N GLU A 59 8.71 14.39 8.12
CA GLU A 59 8.81 15.44 7.11
C GLU A 59 8.41 14.90 5.73
N ILE A 60 7.65 15.69 4.99
CA ILE A 60 7.37 15.51 3.57
C ILE A 60 7.96 16.72 2.85
N GLU A 61 8.97 16.46 2.04
CA GLU A 61 9.60 17.43 1.15
C GLU A 61 8.85 17.40 -0.19
N THR A 62 8.35 18.56 -0.63
CA THR A 62 7.60 18.68 -1.88
C THR A 62 8.31 19.62 -2.85
N ASP A 63 8.63 19.10 -4.03
CA ASP A 63 9.13 19.85 -5.17
C ASP A 63 7.98 20.21 -6.11
N LEU A 64 7.46 21.43 -5.99
CA LEU A 64 6.36 21.93 -6.82
C LEU A 64 6.90 22.72 -8.03
N VAL A 65 6.75 22.18 -9.23
CA VAL A 65 7.16 22.88 -10.47
C VAL A 65 6.00 23.71 -11.02
N VAL A 66 6.12 25.03 -10.98
CA VAL A 66 5.15 25.96 -11.54
C VAL A 66 5.63 26.47 -12.88
N SER A 67 4.81 26.32 -13.93
CA SER A 67 5.06 26.87 -15.25
C SER A 67 4.34 28.20 -15.43
N ASN A 68 5.10 29.28 -15.61
CA ASN A 68 4.58 30.60 -15.91
C ASN A 68 4.82 30.94 -17.40
N PRO A 69 3.80 30.87 -18.25
CA PRO A 69 3.93 31.15 -19.69
C PRO A 69 4.11 32.66 -19.99
N ASN A 70 4.06 33.52 -18.99
CA ASN A 70 4.13 34.96 -19.18
C ASN A 70 5.58 35.47 -19.30
N PRO A 71 5.86 36.47 -20.15
CA PRO A 71 7.21 37.03 -20.34
C PRO A 71 7.68 37.89 -19.15
N VAL A 72 6.89 37.95 -18.07
CA VAL A 72 7.20 38.64 -16.82
C VAL A 72 6.95 37.68 -15.66
N GLY A 73 7.91 37.63 -14.73
CA GLY A 73 7.76 36.86 -13.48
C GLY A 73 6.67 37.44 -12.57
N ILE A 74 6.13 36.59 -11.71
CA ILE A 74 5.18 36.98 -10.66
C ILE A 74 6.00 37.14 -9.37
N GLY A 75 6.02 38.38 -8.86
CA GLY A 75 6.80 38.73 -7.66
C GLY A 75 6.08 38.42 -6.35
N LEU A 76 6.85 38.52 -5.26
CA LEU A 76 6.52 38.19 -3.85
C LEU A 76 5.21 38.74 -3.28
N ASP A 77 4.66 39.81 -3.82
CA ASP A 77 3.48 40.45 -3.24
C ASP A 77 2.22 39.70 -3.67
N GLY A 78 1.91 38.65 -2.91
CA GLY A 78 0.59 38.04 -2.84
C GLY A 78 0.42 36.75 -3.65
N VAL A 79 1.40 35.85 -3.69
CA VAL A 79 1.13 34.44 -4.04
C VAL A 79 1.32 33.57 -2.80
N SER A 80 0.24 32.90 -2.39
CA SER A 80 0.23 31.90 -1.32
C SER A 80 -0.06 30.53 -1.91
N VAL A 81 0.73 29.53 -1.55
CA VAL A 81 0.45 28.13 -1.87
C VAL A 81 0.01 27.45 -0.59
N ASN A 82 -1.14 26.80 -0.61
CA ASN A 82 -1.54 25.85 0.44
C ASN A 82 -1.43 24.43 -0.14
N TYR A 83 -1.05 23.50 0.71
CA TYR A 83 -0.75 22.12 0.35
C TYR A 83 -1.32 21.18 1.41
N THR A 84 -2.03 20.15 0.99
CA THR A 84 -2.60 19.12 1.87
C THR A 84 -2.30 17.75 1.29
N VAL A 85 -1.83 16.83 2.14
CA VAL A 85 -1.67 15.41 1.83
C VAL A 85 -2.67 14.63 2.66
N SER A 86 -3.47 13.79 2.00
CA SER A 86 -4.41 12.90 2.66
C SER A 86 -4.19 11.45 2.24
N MET A 87 -4.43 10.51 3.15
CA MET A 87 -4.38 9.08 2.87
C MET A 87 -5.71 8.46 3.28
N ASN A 88 -6.50 7.96 2.32
CA ASN A 88 -7.88 7.51 2.52
C ASN A 88 -8.76 8.58 3.20
N ASP A 89 -8.74 9.81 2.67
CA ASP A 89 -9.46 10.99 3.21
C ASP A 89 -9.02 11.45 4.62
N ILE A 90 -7.97 10.86 5.18
CA ILE A 90 -7.39 11.28 6.46
C ILE A 90 -6.26 12.26 6.17
N GLU A 91 -6.43 13.51 6.60
CA GLU A 91 -5.41 14.56 6.47
C GLU A 91 -4.17 14.16 7.26
N MET A 92 -3.07 13.91 6.54
CA MET A 92 -1.79 13.48 7.11
C MET A 92 -0.89 14.68 7.37
N ALA A 93 -0.84 15.60 6.41
CA ALA A 93 -0.03 16.80 6.48
C ALA A 93 -0.76 17.99 5.83
N GLN A 94 -0.56 19.17 6.40
CA GLN A 94 -0.98 20.43 5.81
C GLN A 94 0.14 21.45 5.96
N GLY A 95 0.43 22.16 4.87
CA GLY A 95 1.41 23.22 4.86
C GLY A 95 1.06 24.33 3.89
N GLY A 96 1.91 25.33 3.85
CA GLY A 96 1.75 26.42 2.91
C GLY A 96 2.90 27.41 2.97
N ARG A 97 3.04 28.17 1.89
CA ARG A 97 4.10 29.17 1.74
C ARG A 97 3.54 30.45 1.16
N GLU A 98 3.77 31.55 1.87
CA GLU A 98 3.48 32.90 1.38
C GLU A 98 4.72 33.50 0.71
N GLY A 99 4.48 34.45 -0.21
CA GLY A 99 5.57 35.22 -0.79
C GLY A 99 6.43 34.37 -1.72
N VAL A 100 5.80 33.59 -2.58
CA VAL A 100 6.52 32.79 -3.56
C VAL A 100 6.87 33.62 -4.79
N ARG A 101 8.13 33.58 -5.25
CA ARG A 101 8.53 34.16 -6.54
C ARG A 101 8.45 33.10 -7.62
N VAL A 102 7.64 33.34 -8.64
CA VAL A 102 7.61 32.49 -9.83
C VAL A 102 8.26 33.26 -10.97
N GLY A 103 9.34 32.71 -11.51
CA GLY A 103 10.05 33.27 -12.66
C GLY A 103 9.22 33.21 -13.94
N THR A 104 9.86 33.45 -15.08
CA THR A 104 9.28 33.12 -16.39
C THR A 104 9.62 31.67 -16.73
N GLY A 105 8.70 30.91 -17.33
CA GLY A 105 8.89 29.48 -17.58
C GLY A 105 8.71 28.65 -16.30
N ASN A 106 9.43 27.54 -16.19
CA ASN A 106 9.33 26.64 -15.04
C ASN A 106 10.12 27.19 -13.84
N SER A 107 9.52 27.14 -12.66
CA SER A 107 10.16 27.45 -11.37
C SER A 107 9.82 26.35 -10.38
N THR A 108 10.83 25.75 -9.75
CA THR A 108 10.65 24.79 -8.66
C THR A 108 10.49 25.53 -7.35
N LEU A 109 9.51 25.09 -6.56
CA LEU A 109 9.18 25.61 -5.25
C LEU A 109 9.32 24.45 -4.27
N GLU A 110 10.38 24.52 -3.45
CA GLU A 110 10.59 23.59 -2.34
C GLU A 110 9.63 23.97 -1.20
N LEU A 111 8.84 23.00 -0.76
CA LEU A 111 7.95 23.11 0.39
C LEU A 111 8.30 21.99 1.36
N GLU A 112 8.32 22.32 2.64
CA GLU A 112 8.50 21.35 3.72
C GLU A 112 7.18 21.31 4.49
N THR A 113 6.63 20.12 4.68
CA THR A 113 5.42 19.90 5.45
C THR A 113 5.61 18.78 6.45
N GLU A 114 5.00 18.90 7.63
CA GLU A 114 5.11 17.88 8.67
C GLU A 114 3.84 17.04 8.72
N LEU A 115 3.99 15.75 8.48
CA LEU A 115 3.00 14.73 8.79
C LEU A 115 3.04 14.47 10.30
N ARG A 116 1.86 14.42 10.94
CA ARG A 116 1.75 14.05 12.36
C ARG A 116 1.57 12.56 12.51
N ASN A 117 2.48 11.90 13.22
CA ASN A 117 2.46 10.43 13.34
C ASN A 117 1.23 9.91 14.10
N ASP A 118 0.56 10.76 14.91
CA ASP A 118 -0.74 10.46 15.52
C ASP A 118 -1.85 10.12 14.49
N GLY A 119 -1.67 10.52 13.22
CA GLY A 119 -2.54 10.18 12.10
C GLY A 119 -2.31 8.77 11.53
N ILE A 120 -1.20 8.10 11.86
CA ILE A 120 -0.87 6.77 11.34
C ILE A 120 -1.85 5.69 11.84
N PRO A 121 -2.21 5.59 13.14
CA PRO A 121 -3.19 4.61 13.58
C PRO A 121 -4.56 4.71 12.87
N PRO A 122 -5.21 5.89 12.75
CA PRO A 122 -6.49 5.97 12.02
C PRO A 122 -6.31 5.70 10.52
N TRP A 123 -5.20 6.12 9.91
CA TRP A 123 -4.89 5.78 8.51
C TRP A 123 -4.78 4.26 8.31
N TRP A 124 -4.00 3.57 9.14
CA TRP A 124 -3.84 2.12 9.10
C TRP A 124 -5.19 1.39 9.17
N VAL A 125 -6.05 1.81 10.10
CA VAL A 125 -7.40 1.25 10.23
C VAL A 125 -8.21 1.42 8.95
N SER A 126 -8.11 2.58 8.30
CA SER A 126 -8.77 2.83 7.01
C SER A 126 -8.20 1.96 5.89
N HIS A 127 -6.88 1.76 5.87
CA HIS A 127 -6.16 0.97 4.88
C HIS A 127 -6.60 -0.49 4.94
N VAL A 128 -6.58 -1.10 6.13
CA VAL A 128 -7.01 -2.49 6.32
C VAL A 128 -8.50 -2.67 6.00
N ARG A 129 -9.36 -1.73 6.42
CA ARG A 129 -10.80 -1.77 6.09
C ARG A 129 -11.09 -1.67 4.60
N ASN A 130 -10.22 -1.00 3.85
CA ASN A 130 -10.31 -0.88 2.40
C ASN A 130 -9.67 -2.07 1.66
N GLY A 131 -9.38 -3.17 2.36
CA GLY A 131 -8.76 -4.36 1.78
C GLY A 131 -7.29 -4.13 1.44
N GLU A 132 -6.57 -3.50 2.37
CA GLU A 132 -5.16 -3.15 2.21
C GLU A 132 -4.90 -2.16 1.07
N ARG A 133 -5.79 -1.18 0.93
CA ARG A 133 -5.71 -0.14 -0.11
C ARG A 133 -5.65 1.24 0.52
N THR A 134 -4.73 2.05 0.01
CA THR A 134 -4.64 3.46 0.34
C THR A 134 -4.67 4.31 -0.92
N THR A 135 -5.60 5.26 -0.96
CA THR A 135 -5.55 6.37 -1.91
C THR A 135 -4.82 7.53 -1.24
N VAL A 136 -3.68 7.94 -1.82
CA VAL A 136 -2.94 9.14 -1.44
C VAL A 136 -3.40 10.28 -2.34
N ASP A 137 -3.98 11.30 -1.73
CA ASP A 137 -4.43 12.50 -2.40
C ASP A 137 -3.57 13.69 -1.99
N ILE A 138 -3.08 14.40 -2.99
CA ILE A 138 -2.24 15.58 -2.86
C ILE A 138 -2.99 16.74 -3.49
N ASP A 139 -3.42 17.69 -2.67
CA ASP A 139 -4.13 18.88 -3.09
C ASP A 139 -3.29 20.13 -2.84
N ALA A 140 -3.08 20.94 -3.86
CA ALA A 140 -2.37 22.20 -3.78
C ALA A 140 -3.19 23.33 -4.38
N THR A 141 -3.34 24.44 -3.66
CA THR A 141 -3.99 25.65 -4.17
C THR A 141 -3.02 26.82 -4.17
N ALA A 142 -2.67 27.31 -5.36
CA ALA A 142 -1.87 28.52 -5.54
C ALA A 142 -2.78 29.74 -5.74
N THR A 143 -2.83 30.64 -4.78
CA THR A 143 -3.67 31.85 -4.80
C THR A 143 -2.84 33.10 -5.07
N SER A 144 -3.26 33.91 -6.04
CA SER A 144 -2.71 35.25 -6.27
C SER A 144 -3.67 36.32 -5.72
N GLU A 145 -3.29 36.99 -4.64
CA GLU A 145 -4.02 38.12 -4.04
C GLU A 145 -4.17 39.30 -5.00
N ARG A 146 -3.12 39.58 -5.79
CA ARG A 146 -3.13 40.66 -6.78
C ARG A 146 -4.15 40.43 -7.89
N LEU A 147 -4.34 39.18 -8.30
CA LEU A 147 -5.27 38.80 -9.35
C LEU A 147 -6.65 38.41 -8.80
N GLY A 148 -6.75 38.14 -7.49
CA GLY A 148 -7.93 37.57 -6.85
C GLY A 148 -8.31 36.20 -7.42
N ARG A 149 -7.31 35.38 -7.80
CA ARG A 149 -7.52 34.08 -8.49
C ARG A 149 -6.65 33.00 -7.87
N GLY A 150 -7.23 31.81 -7.71
CA GLY A 150 -6.54 30.58 -7.36
C GLY A 150 -6.41 29.63 -8.55
N VAL A 151 -5.40 28.79 -8.53
CA VAL A 151 -5.28 27.60 -9.38
C VAL A 151 -5.15 26.42 -8.45
N ASP A 152 -6.06 25.46 -8.61
CA ASP A 152 -6.05 24.20 -7.89
C ASP A 152 -5.30 23.15 -8.70
N PHE A 153 -4.55 22.32 -7.98
CA PHE A 153 -3.87 21.14 -8.48
C PHE A 153 -4.22 19.98 -7.56
N SER A 154 -4.56 18.85 -8.14
CA SER A 154 -4.76 17.62 -7.39
C SER A 154 -4.08 16.45 -8.11
N ARG A 155 -3.45 15.57 -7.33
CA ARG A 155 -2.88 14.30 -7.79
C ARG A 155 -3.32 13.21 -6.83
N SER A 156 -3.72 12.07 -7.39
CA SER A 156 -4.15 10.91 -6.62
C SER A 156 -3.33 9.70 -7.05
N ARG A 157 -2.93 8.87 -6.09
CA ARG A 157 -2.19 7.61 -6.28
C ARG A 157 -2.80 6.53 -5.41
N GLU A 158 -2.86 5.31 -5.92
CA GLU A 158 -3.27 4.15 -5.13
C GLU A 158 -2.06 3.30 -4.76
N ILE A 159 -2.04 2.83 -3.52
CA ILE A 159 -1.08 1.88 -2.97
C ILE A 159 -1.88 0.68 -2.48
N GLN A 160 -1.37 -0.52 -2.75
CA GLN A 160 -1.97 -1.77 -2.30
C GLN A 160 -0.88 -2.61 -1.64
N THR A 161 -1.22 -3.28 -0.54
CA THR A 161 -0.36 -4.28 0.11
C THR A 161 -1.07 -5.63 0.18
N ASP A 162 -0.31 -6.67 0.51
CA ASP A 162 -0.85 -8.01 0.82
C ASP A 162 -0.07 -8.60 1.99
N LEU A 163 -0.36 -8.10 3.19
CA LEU A 163 0.35 -8.37 4.44
C LEU A 163 0.13 -9.79 4.96
N LEU A 164 -0.99 -10.41 4.60
CA LEU A 164 -1.39 -11.74 5.10
C LEU A 164 -1.51 -12.79 4.00
N GLY A 165 -1.43 -12.42 2.71
CA GLY A 165 -1.63 -13.34 1.60
C GLY A 165 -0.68 -14.53 1.63
N ALA A 166 0.61 -14.27 1.89
CA ALA A 166 1.63 -15.32 1.97
C ALA A 166 1.51 -16.21 3.23
N PHE A 167 0.69 -15.84 4.22
CA PHE A 167 0.40 -16.69 5.37
C PHE A 167 -0.46 -17.90 5.00
N ASN A 168 -1.27 -17.77 3.94
CA ASN A 168 -2.13 -18.83 3.46
C ASN A 168 -1.30 -19.91 2.77
N SER A 169 -1.26 -21.11 3.34
CA SER A 169 -0.45 -22.22 2.82
C SER A 169 -1.16 -23.56 3.00
N ASP A 170 -1.03 -24.43 2.01
CA ASP A 170 -1.46 -25.84 2.02
C ASP A 170 -0.26 -26.80 2.20
N GLU A 171 0.91 -26.27 2.58
CA GLU A 171 2.11 -27.05 2.83
C GLU A 171 2.06 -27.75 4.20
N THR A 172 2.18 -29.08 4.17
CA THR A 172 2.25 -29.91 5.38
C THR A 172 3.59 -29.75 6.08
N ARG A 173 3.55 -29.25 7.31
CA ARG A 173 4.73 -28.99 8.14
C ARG A 173 4.69 -29.82 9.43
N PRO A 174 5.79 -30.50 9.80
CA PRO A 174 5.85 -31.27 11.04
C PRO A 174 6.00 -30.35 12.25
N VAL A 175 5.37 -30.74 13.36
CA VAL A 175 5.59 -30.15 14.68
C VAL A 175 6.43 -31.12 15.50
N ASN A 176 7.66 -30.71 15.84
CA ASN A 176 8.60 -31.52 16.61
C ASN A 176 8.70 -30.95 18.03
N ALA A 177 8.37 -31.76 19.03
CA ALA A 177 8.42 -31.38 20.44
C ALA A 177 9.82 -31.56 21.05
N ASP A 178 10.72 -32.30 20.41
CA ASP A 178 12.08 -32.61 20.90
C ASP A 178 12.07 -33.11 22.36
N SER A 179 11.05 -33.90 22.70
CA SER A 179 10.76 -34.33 24.07
C SER A 179 10.91 -35.83 24.25
N LEU A 180 11.24 -36.26 25.47
CA LEU A 180 11.27 -37.69 25.82
C LEU A 180 9.88 -38.28 26.07
N LEU A 181 8.83 -37.45 26.06
CA LEU A 181 7.46 -37.88 26.34
C LEU A 181 6.74 -38.46 25.12
N ALA A 182 7.18 -38.11 23.91
CA ALA A 182 6.57 -38.54 22.65
C ALA A 182 7.62 -38.59 21.53
N ASP A 183 7.39 -39.41 20.50
CA ASP A 183 8.23 -39.45 19.30
C ASP A 183 7.80 -38.35 18.33
N ASP A 184 8.77 -37.71 17.69
CA ASP A 184 8.52 -36.68 16.68
C ASP A 184 8.22 -37.27 15.29
N PRO A 185 7.38 -36.61 14.48
CA PRO A 185 6.62 -35.40 14.80
C PRO A 185 5.37 -35.71 15.64
N VAL A 186 5.10 -34.85 16.63
CA VAL A 186 3.94 -34.99 17.52
C VAL A 186 2.63 -34.62 16.82
N LEU A 187 2.67 -33.67 15.89
CA LEU A 187 1.53 -33.21 15.09
C LEU A 187 2.02 -32.81 13.69
N TYR A 188 1.11 -32.71 12.73
CA TYR A 188 1.34 -32.06 11.45
C TYR A 188 0.39 -30.89 11.30
N ILE A 189 0.86 -29.81 10.69
CA ILE A 189 0.01 -28.68 10.30
C ILE A 189 -0.08 -28.71 8.80
N ASN A 190 -1.25 -29.07 8.30
CA ASN A 190 -1.48 -29.33 6.89
C ASN A 190 -1.83 -28.04 6.13
N GLU A 191 -2.44 -27.09 6.82
CA GLU A 191 -2.94 -25.85 6.22
C GLU A 191 -2.89 -24.72 7.26
N THR A 192 -2.53 -23.52 6.79
CA THR A 192 -2.66 -22.27 7.54
C THR A 192 -3.48 -21.28 6.75
N ARG A 193 -4.43 -20.63 7.44
CA ARG A 193 -5.24 -19.54 6.88
C ARG A 193 -5.19 -18.33 7.79
N GLY A 194 -5.18 -17.14 7.20
CA GLY A 194 -5.15 -15.86 7.92
C GLY A 194 -5.90 -14.78 7.16
N GLU A 195 -6.74 -14.04 7.87
CA GLU A 195 -7.48 -12.89 7.33
C GLU A 195 -7.66 -11.80 8.38
N TRP A 196 -7.87 -10.56 7.93
CA TRP A 196 -8.16 -9.46 8.83
C TRP A 196 -9.53 -9.62 9.49
N GLY A 197 -9.57 -9.47 10.81
CA GLY A 197 -10.81 -9.43 11.58
C GLY A 197 -11.46 -8.04 11.61
N SER A 198 -12.33 -7.81 12.58
CA SER A 198 -13.03 -6.52 12.73
C SER A 198 -12.10 -5.46 13.32
N VAL A 199 -11.53 -4.62 12.45
CA VAL A 199 -10.58 -3.58 12.84
C VAL A 199 -11.24 -2.47 13.68
N SER A 200 -10.58 -2.09 14.77
CA SER A 200 -10.97 -1.02 15.68
C SER A 200 -9.91 0.10 15.73
N GLU A 201 -10.16 1.17 16.50
CA GLU A 201 -9.15 2.22 16.72
C GLU A 201 -7.96 1.73 17.55
N THR A 202 -8.17 0.73 18.42
CA THR A 202 -7.15 0.27 19.39
C THR A 202 -6.37 -0.95 18.91
N GLU A 203 -7.03 -1.81 18.14
CA GLU A 203 -6.48 -3.11 17.72
C GLU A 203 -6.92 -3.45 16.29
N THR A 204 -6.02 -4.11 15.57
CA THR A 204 -6.26 -4.74 14.27
C THR A 204 -6.17 -6.26 14.44
N PRO A 205 -7.29 -6.96 14.60
CA PRO A 205 -7.31 -8.41 14.76
C PRO A 205 -6.95 -9.13 13.46
N ILE A 206 -6.28 -10.28 13.59
CA ILE A 206 -6.01 -11.23 12.51
C ILE A 206 -6.65 -12.56 12.94
N GLU A 207 -7.68 -12.99 12.23
CA GLU A 207 -8.32 -14.28 12.41
C GLU A 207 -7.46 -15.35 11.73
N MET A 208 -7.05 -16.36 12.48
CA MET A 208 -6.16 -17.41 12.01
C MET A 208 -6.81 -18.78 12.20
N ALA A 209 -6.55 -19.70 11.27
CA ALA A 209 -6.99 -21.08 11.37
C ALA A 209 -5.88 -22.03 10.94
N PHE A 210 -5.55 -23.00 11.80
CA PHE A 210 -4.57 -24.05 11.53
C PHE A 210 -5.27 -25.40 11.44
N THR A 211 -5.12 -26.08 10.31
CA THR A 211 -5.62 -27.45 10.13
C THR A 211 -4.56 -28.44 10.59
N VAL A 212 -4.76 -29.03 11.76
CA VAL A 212 -3.79 -29.84 12.48
C VAL A 212 -4.16 -31.32 12.40
N TYR A 213 -3.23 -32.17 11.98
CA TYR A 213 -3.38 -33.63 11.95
C TYR A 213 -2.56 -34.29 13.06
N ASN A 214 -3.21 -35.18 13.81
CA ASN A 214 -2.53 -36.01 14.80
C ASN A 214 -2.22 -37.40 14.21
N PRO A 215 -0.95 -37.74 13.93
CA PRO A 215 -0.58 -39.05 13.41
C PRO A 215 -0.60 -40.16 14.48
N ASN A 216 -0.71 -39.79 15.76
CA ASN A 216 -0.55 -40.70 16.88
C ASN A 216 -1.83 -41.47 17.20
N PRO A 217 -1.72 -42.70 17.75
CA PRO A 217 -2.87 -43.52 18.12
C PRO A 217 -3.62 -43.00 19.35
N GLU A 218 -3.07 -42.02 20.08
CA GLU A 218 -3.69 -41.40 21.25
C GLU A 218 -4.02 -39.92 20.96
N PRO A 219 -5.09 -39.37 21.56
CA PRO A 219 -5.45 -37.96 21.38
C PRO A 219 -4.47 -37.05 22.13
N TYR A 220 -4.15 -35.90 21.54
CA TYR A 220 -3.35 -34.84 22.18
C TYR A 220 -4.22 -33.63 22.46
N ALA A 221 -3.96 -32.94 23.57
CA ALA A 221 -4.61 -31.69 23.89
C ALA A 221 -3.62 -30.54 23.68
N VAL A 222 -3.97 -29.59 22.81
CA VAL A 222 -3.27 -28.31 22.68
C VAL A 222 -3.95 -27.35 23.64
N THR A 223 -3.33 -27.08 24.80
CA THR A 223 -3.95 -26.29 25.87
C THR A 223 -3.78 -24.79 25.65
N GLU A 224 -2.76 -24.39 24.90
CA GLU A 224 -2.45 -22.99 24.60
C GLU A 224 -1.74 -22.89 23.25
N ILE A 225 -2.10 -21.88 22.45
CA ILE A 225 -1.29 -21.41 21.32
C ILE A 225 -0.94 -19.95 21.63
N GLY A 226 0.34 -19.69 21.83
CA GLY A 226 0.86 -18.34 22.02
C GLY A 226 1.45 -17.75 20.75
N TYR A 227 1.49 -16.42 20.70
CA TYR A 227 2.04 -15.68 19.57
C TYR A 227 2.79 -14.42 20.00
N ASP A 228 3.75 -14.02 19.17
CA ASP A 228 4.44 -12.73 19.22
C ASP A 228 4.52 -12.15 17.79
N ILE A 229 4.10 -10.90 17.61
CA ILE A 229 4.13 -10.19 16.32
C ILE A 229 5.07 -9.00 16.41
N THR A 230 5.98 -8.90 15.44
CA THR A 230 6.88 -7.76 15.29
C THR A 230 6.87 -7.20 13.87
N MET A 231 7.04 -5.89 13.75
CA MET A 231 7.27 -5.21 12.48
C MET A 231 8.53 -4.36 12.65
N ASN A 232 9.59 -4.65 11.89
CA ASN A 232 10.90 -3.98 12.05
C ASN A 232 11.47 -4.05 13.48
N GLY A 233 11.17 -5.14 14.19
CA GLY A 233 11.59 -5.33 15.59
C GLY A 233 10.72 -4.57 16.61
N VAL A 234 9.78 -3.73 16.17
CA VAL A 234 8.77 -3.13 17.05
C VAL A 234 7.74 -4.20 17.40
N LYS A 235 7.51 -4.43 18.71
CA LYS A 235 6.53 -5.40 19.19
C LYS A 235 5.12 -4.86 19.00
N MET A 236 4.41 -5.43 18.03
CA MET A 236 3.05 -5.03 17.65
C MET A 236 1.99 -5.74 18.49
N GLY A 237 2.23 -6.98 18.87
CA GLY A 237 1.26 -7.77 19.62
C GLY A 237 1.89 -9.01 20.23
N SER A 238 1.27 -9.51 21.29
CA SER A 238 1.55 -10.85 21.81
C SER A 238 0.38 -11.32 22.65
N GLY A 239 0.10 -12.61 22.64
CA GLY A 239 -0.99 -13.17 23.38
C GLY A 239 -1.00 -14.68 23.30
N GLN A 240 -2.10 -15.27 23.75
CA GLN A 240 -2.31 -16.70 23.76
C GLN A 240 -3.80 -17.03 23.65
N THR A 241 -4.12 -18.21 23.14
CA THR A 241 -5.50 -18.71 23.14
C THR A 241 -6.00 -18.92 24.56
N GLY A 242 -7.28 -18.61 24.79
CA GLY A 242 -7.94 -18.85 26.08
C GLY A 242 -8.57 -20.24 26.19
N GLU A 243 -8.69 -20.95 25.07
CA GLU A 243 -9.32 -22.26 24.97
C GLU A 243 -8.33 -23.27 24.37
N GLY A 244 -8.43 -24.50 24.88
CA GLY A 244 -7.64 -25.64 24.39
C GLY A 244 -8.44 -26.53 23.46
N TYR A 245 -7.73 -27.24 22.59
CA TYR A 245 -8.28 -28.09 21.55
C TYR A 245 -7.82 -29.53 21.76
N VAL A 246 -8.70 -30.49 21.52
CA VAL A 246 -8.35 -31.93 21.58
C VAL A 246 -8.28 -32.47 20.16
N ILE A 247 -7.08 -32.83 19.72
CA ILE A 247 -6.85 -33.41 18.41
C ILE A 247 -6.94 -34.92 18.53
N SER A 248 -8.03 -35.49 18.04
CA SER A 248 -8.30 -36.92 18.17
C SER A 248 -7.25 -37.77 17.43
N SER A 249 -7.08 -39.01 17.88
CA SER A 249 -6.18 -39.99 17.26
C SER A 249 -6.42 -40.15 15.76
N GLN A 250 -5.35 -40.10 14.96
CA GLN A 250 -5.38 -40.30 13.50
C GLN A 250 -6.42 -39.42 12.78
N SER A 251 -6.64 -38.21 13.30
CA SER A 251 -7.66 -37.29 12.79
C SER A 251 -7.11 -35.88 12.62
N THR A 252 -7.85 -35.09 11.86
CA THR A 252 -7.57 -33.69 11.61
C THR A 252 -8.59 -32.83 12.34
N GLU A 253 -8.12 -31.75 12.95
CA GLU A 253 -8.95 -30.75 13.61
C GLU A 253 -8.50 -29.36 13.16
N THR A 254 -9.43 -28.43 12.97
CA THR A 254 -9.11 -27.03 12.65
C THR A 254 -9.14 -26.22 13.94
N VAL A 255 -8.01 -25.58 14.24
CA VAL A 255 -7.82 -24.73 15.41
C VAL A 255 -7.91 -23.28 14.96
N GLU A 256 -8.98 -22.61 15.35
CA GLU A 256 -9.24 -21.20 15.03
C GLU A 256 -8.88 -20.31 16.23
N PHE A 257 -8.15 -19.22 15.98
CA PHE A 257 -7.80 -18.27 17.02
C PHE A 257 -7.53 -16.87 16.46
N THR A 258 -7.73 -15.87 17.30
CA THR A 258 -7.54 -14.46 16.95
C THR A 258 -6.22 -13.95 17.54
N THR A 259 -5.36 -13.41 16.69
CA THR A 259 -4.23 -12.58 17.11
C THR A 259 -4.55 -11.11 16.87
N ALA A 260 -3.77 -10.16 17.43
CA ALA A 260 -4.04 -8.75 17.21
C ALA A 260 -2.77 -7.90 17.22
N LEU A 261 -2.73 -6.93 16.31
CA LEU A 261 -1.80 -5.80 16.35
C LEU A 261 -2.37 -4.70 17.26
N GLN A 262 -1.52 -4.08 18.07
CA GLN A 262 -1.91 -2.96 18.93
C GLN A 262 -1.64 -1.64 18.19
N ASN A 263 -2.69 -0.90 17.85
CA ASN A 263 -2.59 0.25 16.96
C ASN A 263 -1.78 1.41 17.55
N ARG A 264 -1.69 1.49 18.87
CA ARG A 264 -0.82 2.43 19.62
C ARG A 264 0.70 2.22 19.43
N ARG A 265 1.09 1.24 18.61
CA ARG A 265 2.48 0.93 18.25
C ARG A 265 2.78 1.26 16.79
N LEU A 266 1.77 1.66 16.01
CA LEU A 266 1.92 1.91 14.59
C LEU A 266 2.72 3.18 14.31
N ASP A 267 2.66 4.16 15.19
CA ASP A 267 3.52 5.35 15.16
C ASP A 267 4.99 5.00 15.42
N ASP A 268 5.28 4.12 16.39
CA ASP A 268 6.64 3.59 16.61
C ASP A 268 7.13 2.79 15.39
N TRP A 269 6.28 1.93 14.82
CA TRP A 269 6.59 1.16 13.61
C TRP A 269 6.84 2.07 12.40
N TRP A 270 6.03 3.10 12.21
CA TRP A 270 6.13 4.02 11.07
C TRP A 270 7.52 4.64 10.95
N VAL A 271 8.11 5.03 12.07
CA VAL A 271 9.50 5.54 12.10
C VAL A 271 10.45 4.50 11.52
N THR A 272 10.36 3.25 12.01
CA THR A 272 11.24 2.17 11.55
C THR A 272 10.95 1.72 10.11
N HIS A 273 9.79 2.03 9.57
CA HIS A 273 9.43 1.73 8.18
C HIS A 273 10.11 2.68 7.20
N LEU A 274 10.25 3.95 7.59
CA LEU A 274 10.90 4.99 6.79
C LEU A 274 12.41 5.10 7.06
N ASP A 275 12.90 4.56 8.17
CA ASP A 275 14.32 4.62 8.54
C ASP A 275 15.19 3.70 7.66
N GLU A 276 15.95 4.31 6.76
CA GLU A 276 16.89 3.65 5.86
C GLU A 276 17.90 2.75 6.58
N ASP A 277 18.31 3.10 7.81
CA ASP A 277 19.31 2.35 8.58
C ASP A 277 18.71 1.08 9.21
N VAL A 278 17.38 0.96 9.31
CA VAL A 278 16.71 -0.18 9.95
C VAL A 278 16.52 -1.34 8.96
N ARG A 279 15.81 -1.10 7.85
CA ARG A 279 15.54 -2.11 6.81
C ARG A 279 15.51 -1.55 5.39
N GLY A 280 15.88 -0.29 5.19
CA GLY A 280 15.72 0.43 3.92
C GLY A 280 14.50 1.36 3.94
N HIS A 281 14.45 2.28 2.97
CA HIS A 281 13.40 3.28 2.87
C HIS A 281 12.06 2.64 2.50
N GLN A 282 11.01 2.89 3.29
CA GLN A 282 9.67 2.34 3.08
C GLN A 282 9.65 0.80 3.02
N VAL A 283 10.45 0.14 3.87
CA VAL A 283 10.51 -1.32 3.98
C VAL A 283 10.07 -1.79 5.36
N THR A 284 9.19 -2.78 5.41
CA THR A 284 8.78 -3.46 6.65
C THR A 284 9.01 -4.95 6.54
N GLY A 285 9.74 -5.52 7.48
CA GLY A 285 9.72 -6.96 7.72
C GLY A 285 8.75 -7.30 8.85
N LEU A 286 7.62 -7.90 8.49
CA LEU A 286 6.62 -8.47 9.40
C LEU A 286 7.08 -9.86 9.82
N ARG A 287 7.02 -10.15 11.12
CA ARG A 287 7.37 -11.46 11.68
C ARG A 287 6.35 -11.88 12.73
N ILE A 288 5.77 -13.07 12.56
CA ILE A 288 4.84 -13.68 13.52
C ILE A 288 5.40 -15.03 13.95
N GLU A 289 5.66 -15.16 15.25
CA GLU A 289 6.14 -16.39 15.87
C GLU A 289 5.01 -17.03 16.68
N PHE A 290 4.95 -18.36 16.66
CA PHE A 290 3.98 -19.14 17.43
C PHE A 290 4.66 -20.19 18.29
N TYR A 291 4.03 -20.51 19.41
CA TYR A 291 4.33 -21.70 20.19
C TYR A 291 3.03 -22.38 20.60
N ALA A 292 3.07 -23.69 20.85
CA ALA A 292 1.96 -24.45 21.39
C ALA A 292 2.35 -25.10 22.72
N VAL A 293 1.42 -25.18 23.67
CA VAL A 293 1.53 -26.04 24.86
C VAL A 293 0.71 -27.29 24.60
N ILE A 294 1.38 -28.44 24.58
CA ILE A 294 0.76 -29.74 24.29
C ILE A 294 0.77 -30.59 25.56
N GLU A 295 -0.42 -31.00 26.02
CA GLU A 295 -0.61 -31.99 27.07
C GLU A 295 -0.74 -33.40 26.45
N PHE A 296 0.16 -34.28 26.85
CA PHE A 296 0.18 -35.69 26.43
C PHE A 296 -0.73 -36.55 27.32
N PRO A 297 -1.18 -37.75 26.86
CA PRO A 297 -2.08 -38.64 27.62
C PRO A 297 -1.60 -39.01 29.04
N GLY A 298 -0.29 -38.93 29.29
CA GLY A 298 0.31 -39.14 30.61
C GLY A 298 0.19 -37.96 31.59
N GLY A 299 -0.43 -36.85 31.18
CA GLY A 299 -0.58 -35.61 31.95
C GLY A 299 0.68 -34.73 31.99
N GLY A 300 1.66 -35.00 31.11
CA GLY A 300 2.84 -34.15 30.95
C GLY A 300 2.61 -33.09 29.88
N GLU A 301 3.03 -31.85 30.14
CA GLU A 301 2.95 -30.74 29.20
C GLU A 301 4.32 -30.39 28.63
N VAL A 302 4.36 -30.03 27.35
CA VAL A 302 5.56 -29.50 26.67
C VAL A 302 5.18 -28.26 25.88
N THR A 303 5.96 -27.19 26.05
CA THR A 303 5.92 -26.02 25.17
C THR A 303 6.76 -26.29 23.94
N VAL A 304 6.13 -26.30 22.78
CA VAL A 304 6.74 -26.58 21.48
C VAL A 304 6.79 -25.29 20.67
N PRO A 305 7.98 -24.79 20.31
CA PRO A 305 8.07 -23.70 19.34
C PRO A 305 7.58 -24.20 17.98
N LEU A 306 6.74 -23.41 17.32
CA LEU A 306 6.21 -23.74 16.00
C LEU A 306 7.05 -23.05 14.93
N ASP A 307 8.38 -23.30 14.95
CA ASP A 307 9.35 -22.57 14.12
C ASP A 307 9.03 -22.68 12.61
N ALA A 308 8.51 -23.83 12.17
CA ALA A 308 8.08 -24.07 10.79
C ALA A 308 6.84 -23.23 10.38
N LEU A 309 6.14 -22.64 11.35
CA LEU A 309 5.03 -21.72 11.13
C LEU A 309 5.43 -20.26 11.31
N THR A 310 6.71 -19.97 11.60
CA THR A 310 7.17 -18.58 11.70
C THR A 310 6.88 -17.92 10.36
N TYR A 311 6.03 -16.90 10.40
CA TYR A 311 5.69 -16.12 9.23
C TYR A 311 6.64 -14.94 9.15
N GLU A 312 7.30 -14.78 8.00
CA GLU A 312 8.20 -13.66 7.71
C GLU A 312 7.87 -13.13 6.33
N GLU A 313 7.51 -11.85 6.26
CA GLU A 313 7.16 -11.16 5.02
C GLU A 313 7.89 -9.83 4.93
N THR A 314 8.39 -9.49 3.75
CA THR A 314 8.97 -8.17 3.47
C THR A 314 8.00 -7.38 2.62
N ILE A 315 7.49 -6.29 3.18
CA ILE A 315 6.57 -5.36 2.55
C ILE A 315 7.33 -4.11 2.18
N GLU A 316 7.36 -3.82 0.89
CA GLU A 316 7.91 -2.59 0.34
C GLU A 316 6.76 -1.70 -0.11
N THR A 317 6.85 -0.41 0.21
CA THR A 317 5.88 0.57 -0.28
C THR A 317 6.60 1.69 -1.01
N ASP A 318 5.85 2.38 -1.85
CA ASP A 318 6.30 3.61 -2.50
C ASP A 318 5.12 4.57 -2.51
N ILE A 319 5.01 5.30 -1.41
CA ILE A 319 3.84 6.10 -1.08
C ILE A 319 3.72 7.29 -2.05
N PHE A 320 4.85 7.88 -2.43
CA PHE A 320 4.88 9.08 -3.27
C PHE A 320 5.30 8.87 -4.72
N GLY A 321 5.83 7.70 -5.10
CA GLY A 321 6.45 7.55 -6.43
C GLY A 321 7.85 8.11 -6.48
N GLU A 322 8.62 7.92 -5.41
CA GLU A 322 9.95 8.51 -5.30
C GLU A 322 10.85 7.92 -6.40
N GLY A 323 11.45 8.78 -7.23
CA GLY A 323 12.32 8.37 -8.34
C GLY A 323 11.66 8.31 -9.73
N ASP A 324 10.33 8.43 -9.83
CA ASP A 324 9.65 8.61 -11.12
C ASP A 324 9.84 10.05 -11.62
N ASP A 325 10.94 10.33 -12.34
CA ASP A 325 11.24 11.63 -12.96
C ASP A 325 10.09 12.10 -13.89
N VAL A 326 9.16 12.90 -13.38
CA VAL A 326 8.15 13.66 -14.19
C VAL A 326 8.80 14.74 -15.07
N ARG A 327 10.13 14.89 -15.00
CA ARG A 327 10.93 15.81 -15.82
C ARG A 327 10.91 15.48 -17.32
N ASN A 328 10.44 14.30 -17.73
CA ASN A 328 10.34 13.92 -19.15
C ASN A 328 8.95 14.14 -19.77
N GLY A 329 8.16 15.09 -19.27
CA GLY A 329 6.94 15.57 -19.92
C GLY A 329 7.22 16.64 -20.98
N SER A 330 8.05 16.36 -22.00
CA SER A 330 8.27 17.27 -23.13
C SER A 330 7.99 16.57 -24.46
N ASP A 331 6.89 16.97 -25.09
CA ASP A 331 6.56 16.87 -26.53
C ASP A 331 7.39 15.89 -27.38
N SER A 332 6.77 14.77 -27.75
CA SER A 332 7.03 14.12 -29.04
C SER A 332 5.73 13.87 -29.77
N SER A 333 5.16 14.96 -30.27
CA SER A 333 4.25 14.91 -31.41
C SER A 333 5.07 14.61 -32.66
N GLY A 334 5.28 13.33 -32.94
CA GLY A 334 5.89 12.83 -34.17
C GLY A 334 5.31 11.45 -34.48
N GLY A 335 4.22 11.42 -35.23
CA GLY A 335 3.59 10.17 -35.62
C GLY A 335 4.43 9.40 -36.62
N GLU A 336 4.53 8.10 -36.42
CA GLU A 336 4.54 7.09 -37.48
C GLU A 336 4.10 5.75 -36.87
N ALA A 337 3.08 5.16 -37.47
CA ALA A 337 2.51 3.88 -37.10
C ALA A 337 3.33 2.74 -37.71
N ASP A 338 3.52 1.70 -36.90
CA ASP A 338 3.41 0.26 -37.19
C ASP A 338 4.57 -0.54 -36.60
N GLY A 339 4.23 -1.53 -35.77
CA GLY A 339 5.16 -2.60 -35.38
C GLY A 339 4.95 -3.12 -33.96
N ASP A 340 3.93 -3.96 -33.80
CA ASP A 340 3.81 -5.06 -32.84
C ASP A 340 5.15 -5.55 -32.24
N ASN A 341 5.30 -5.54 -30.91
CA ASN A 341 5.80 -6.69 -30.14
C ASN A 341 5.58 -6.51 -28.63
N THR A 342 4.87 -7.46 -28.04
CA THR A 342 4.82 -7.80 -26.60
C THR A 342 6.18 -8.31 -26.08
N THR A 343 6.63 -7.80 -24.92
CA THR A 343 7.47 -8.44 -23.87
C THR A 343 7.84 -7.33 -22.86
N ASP A 344 7.37 -7.33 -21.62
CA ASP A 344 7.89 -8.09 -20.46
C ASP A 344 9.41 -8.04 -20.34
N SER A 345 9.92 -7.25 -19.39
CA SER A 345 11.26 -7.22 -18.81
C SER A 345 11.19 -6.19 -17.66
N GLY A 346 11.35 -6.54 -16.38
CA GLY A 346 12.41 -7.39 -15.86
C GLY A 346 13.64 -6.52 -15.66
N THR A 347 13.65 -5.79 -14.55
CA THR A 347 14.80 -5.06 -14.02
C THR A 347 15.83 -6.05 -13.50
N ASP A 348 16.99 -6.11 -14.14
CA ASP A 348 18.21 -6.64 -13.53
C ASP A 348 19.33 -5.63 -13.79
N ASP A 349 19.70 -4.93 -12.72
CA ASP A 349 20.89 -4.10 -12.63
C ASP A 349 21.87 -4.87 -11.74
N GLU A 350 22.88 -5.52 -12.34
CA GLU A 350 24.08 -5.91 -11.63
C GLU A 350 25.34 -5.57 -12.42
N SER A 351 26.26 -5.00 -11.65
CA SER A 351 27.51 -4.37 -12.04
C SER A 351 28.61 -5.36 -12.45
N GLY A 352 29.63 -4.84 -13.14
CA GLY A 352 31.02 -5.16 -12.81
C GLY A 352 31.79 -6.06 -13.78
N THR A 353 32.83 -5.47 -14.38
CA THR A 353 34.18 -6.01 -14.72
C THR A 353 34.48 -7.45 -14.25
N ASP A 354 35.10 -8.36 -15.01
CA ASP A 354 36.43 -8.23 -15.64
C ASP A 354 36.77 -9.48 -16.51
N ASP A 355 37.76 -9.33 -17.40
CA ASP A 355 38.71 -10.33 -17.92
C ASP A 355 38.26 -11.66 -18.60
N GLY A 356 38.32 -11.64 -19.93
CA GLY A 356 39.40 -12.30 -20.69
C GLY A 356 39.47 -13.84 -20.72
N SER A 357 39.07 -14.44 -21.85
CA SER A 357 39.73 -15.60 -22.50
C SER A 357 39.07 -15.77 -23.87
N GLY A 358 39.78 -15.72 -25.00
CA GLY A 358 40.81 -16.68 -25.36
C GLY A 358 40.15 -17.75 -26.21
N THR A 359 40.31 -17.63 -27.53
CA THR A 359 40.07 -18.68 -28.52
C THR A 359 40.75 -19.97 -28.09
N ASP A 360 40.15 -21.13 -28.35
CA ASP A 360 40.78 -22.13 -29.22
C ASP A 360 39.84 -23.30 -29.53
N ASP A 361 39.98 -23.69 -30.78
CA ASP A 361 39.29 -24.72 -31.54
C ASP A 361 39.74 -26.15 -31.20
N GLU A 362 38.94 -27.08 -31.73
CA GLU A 362 39.33 -28.42 -32.20
C GLU A 362 39.39 -29.63 -31.24
N SER A 363 38.39 -30.50 -31.46
CA SER A 363 38.54 -31.88 -31.96
C SER A 363 38.71 -33.05 -30.98
N GLY A 364 37.98 -34.14 -31.27
CA GLY A 364 38.37 -35.50 -30.89
C GLY A 364 37.22 -36.47 -30.57
N THR A 365 36.77 -37.22 -31.59
CA THR A 365 36.46 -38.69 -31.60
C THR A 365 36.26 -39.41 -30.26
N GLY A 366 35.29 -40.32 -30.04
CA GLY A 366 34.41 -41.08 -30.92
C GLY A 366 33.83 -42.29 -30.14
N ASP A 367 32.88 -42.98 -30.79
CA ASP A 367 32.38 -44.35 -30.60
C ASP A 367 31.79 -44.84 -29.26
N GLY A 368 30.56 -45.35 -29.36
CA GLY A 368 29.93 -46.19 -28.33
C GLY A 368 28.50 -46.63 -28.65
N SER A 369 28.35 -47.52 -29.62
CA SER A 369 27.11 -48.26 -29.96
C SER A 369 26.53 -49.03 -28.77
N GLY A 370 25.20 -49.02 -28.62
CA GLY A 370 24.46 -49.91 -27.72
C GLY A 370 22.94 -49.76 -27.86
N THR A 371 22.36 -50.42 -28.86
CA THR A 371 20.95 -50.81 -28.88
C THR A 371 20.71 -51.90 -27.85
N ASP A 372 19.62 -51.83 -27.08
CA ASP A 372 18.76 -53.00 -26.87
C ASP A 372 17.34 -52.60 -26.47
N ASP A 373 16.41 -53.31 -27.10
CA ASP A 373 14.97 -53.26 -27.04
C ASP A 373 14.40 -53.82 -25.72
N GLY A 374 13.21 -53.35 -25.34
CA GLY A 374 12.41 -53.97 -24.30
C GLY A 374 10.96 -53.52 -24.33
N SER A 375 10.15 -54.19 -25.15
CA SER A 375 8.69 -54.07 -25.13
C SER A 375 8.09 -54.81 -23.93
N GLY A 376 6.97 -54.29 -23.44
CA GLY A 376 6.10 -54.96 -22.47
C GLY A 376 4.71 -54.32 -22.48
N THR A 377 3.82 -54.85 -23.32
CA THR A 377 2.37 -54.70 -23.23
C THR A 377 1.79 -55.79 -22.33
N ASP A 378 0.68 -55.47 -21.66
CA ASP A 378 -0.52 -56.30 -21.34
C ASP A 378 -1.11 -55.77 -20.02
N ASP A 379 -2.25 -55.09 -20.03
CA ASP A 379 -3.66 -55.57 -20.17
C ASP A 379 -4.34 -55.73 -18.81
N GLY A 380 -5.43 -55.00 -18.63
CA GLY A 380 -6.27 -55.04 -17.44
C GLY A 380 -7.57 -54.25 -17.59
N SER A 381 -8.52 -54.81 -18.35
CA SER A 381 -9.88 -54.30 -18.50
C SER A 381 -10.75 -54.57 -17.27
N GLY A 382 -11.66 -53.66 -16.94
CA GLY A 382 -12.77 -53.91 -16.01
C GLY A 382 -13.87 -52.84 -16.11
N THR A 383 -14.84 -53.05 -16.98
CA THR A 383 -16.24 -52.59 -16.86
C THR A 383 -17.03 -53.68 -16.08
N ASP A 384 -18.16 -53.51 -15.39
CA ASP A 384 -19.28 -52.56 -15.46
C ASP A 384 -20.19 -52.75 -14.20
N ASP A 385 -21.15 -51.83 -14.06
CA ASP A 385 -22.52 -51.97 -13.49
C ASP A 385 -22.84 -51.83 -11.99
N GLY A 386 -23.72 -50.85 -11.70
CA GLY A 386 -24.48 -50.74 -10.45
C GLY A 386 -25.42 -49.54 -10.39
N SER A 387 -26.46 -49.52 -11.23
CA SER A 387 -27.61 -48.60 -11.15
C SER A 387 -28.52 -48.91 -9.94
N GLY A 388 -29.07 -47.87 -9.30
CA GLY A 388 -30.17 -47.96 -8.35
C GLY A 388 -30.94 -46.65 -8.24
N THR A 389 -32.14 -46.61 -8.83
CA THR A 389 -33.21 -45.62 -8.59
C THR A 389 -34.36 -46.26 -7.79
N ASP A 390 -35.27 -45.38 -7.34
CA ASP A 390 -36.59 -45.59 -6.67
C ASP A 390 -36.55 -45.57 -5.13
N ASP A 391 -37.46 -44.91 -4.40
CA ASP A 391 -38.62 -44.08 -4.72
C ASP A 391 -39.06 -43.35 -3.44
N GLY A 392 -39.72 -42.20 -3.58
CA GLY A 392 -40.15 -41.33 -2.48
C GLY A 392 -41.39 -41.77 -1.69
N ASN A 393 -41.75 -40.99 -0.65
CA ASN A 393 -43.12 -40.62 -0.26
C ASN A 393 -43.11 -39.68 0.97
N GLY A 394 -43.94 -38.63 0.98
CA GLY A 394 -44.36 -37.96 2.23
C GLY A 394 -44.58 -36.45 2.17
N THR A 395 -45.77 -36.05 1.74
CA THR A 395 -46.40 -34.71 1.72
C THR A 395 -46.63 -34.05 3.08
N ASP A 396 -46.62 -32.70 3.05
CA ASP A 396 -47.48 -31.70 3.71
C ASP A 396 -48.03 -31.93 5.14
N ASP A 397 -47.79 -30.96 6.04
CA ASP A 397 -48.89 -30.27 6.73
C ASP A 397 -48.50 -28.86 7.20
N ASP A 398 -49.31 -27.89 6.81
CA ASP A 398 -49.41 -26.54 7.36
C ASP A 398 -49.98 -26.61 8.79
N THR A 399 -49.59 -25.71 9.69
CA THR A 399 -50.56 -24.80 10.35
C THR A 399 -49.92 -23.86 11.38
N GLN A 400 -50.39 -22.62 11.29
CA GLN A 400 -50.20 -21.47 12.16
C GLN A 400 -50.73 -21.69 13.58
N ASN A 401 -50.04 -21.10 14.57
CA ASN A 401 -50.64 -20.37 15.70
C ASN A 401 -49.53 -19.48 16.31
N GLY A 402 -49.60 -18.15 16.24
CA GLY A 402 -50.35 -17.30 17.17
C GLY A 402 -49.43 -16.91 18.34
N SER A 403 -48.82 -15.73 18.32
CA SER A 403 -49.29 -14.48 18.98
C SER A 403 -48.46 -14.15 20.22
N ASP A 404 -47.88 -12.94 20.21
CA ASP A 404 -47.79 -11.96 21.29
C ASP A 404 -47.16 -12.39 22.63
N ASP A 405 -46.09 -11.71 23.09
CA ASP A 405 -46.22 -10.59 24.03
C ASP A 405 -44.86 -10.14 24.62
N ASP A 406 -44.64 -8.83 24.57
CA ASP A 406 -43.93 -7.92 25.48
C ASP A 406 -42.84 -8.43 26.47
N GLY A 407 -41.63 -7.88 26.28
CA GLY A 407 -41.16 -6.77 27.12
C GLY A 407 -40.67 -7.02 28.56
N VAL A 408 -39.60 -6.28 28.88
CA VAL A 408 -39.23 -5.72 30.21
C VAL A 408 -38.23 -6.52 31.07
N LEU A 409 -36.96 -6.07 31.02
CA LEU A 409 -36.04 -5.91 32.17
C LEU A 409 -36.66 -4.91 33.17
N PRO A 410 -36.50 -5.03 34.51
CA PRO A 410 -35.20 -4.77 35.13
C PRO A 410 -34.89 -5.45 36.48
N VAL A 411 -33.60 -5.50 36.81
CA VAL A 411 -33.02 -4.97 38.08
C VAL A 411 -31.57 -4.57 37.87
#